data_AF-A0A803LW56-F1
#
_entry.id   AF-A0A803LW56-F1
#
_cell.length_a   1.000
_cell.length_b   1.000
_cell.length_c   1.000
_cell.angle_alpha   90.00
_cell.angle_beta   90.00
_cell.angle_gamma   90.00
#
_symmetry.space_group_name_H-M   'P 1'
#
loop_
_entity.id
_entity.type
_entity.pdbx_description
1 polymer ?
#
loop_
_entity_poly.entity_id
_entity_poly.type
_entity_poly.pdbx_seq_one_letter_code
_entity_poly.pdbx_strand_id
1 'polypeptide(L)'
;MWLRDETCGDIVKDVWNWGGDICSKIAHTSINLSAWSRNKFGDFIKEMKDCRGTMESLMGESQTEEIIAKIRALNDRMDELERREEAYWRQQSRQDWLKNGEKITTFFHTKSSQRKSRNHIKLVRDAAGNVFCDEEQISEVFVQHFDDLFSSRGQCEMEEVIEKVDSAIS
;
A
#
# COMPACT_ATOMS: atom_id res chain seq x y z
N MET A 1 1.76 15.74 -1.52
CA MET A 1 1.89 16.76 -2.57
C MET A 1 3.34 17.05 -2.87
N TRP A 2 4.13 17.52 -1.90
CA TRP A 2 5.51 17.98 -2.14
C TRP A 2 6.52 16.84 -2.35
N LEU A 3 6.54 15.84 -1.46
CA LEU A 3 7.43 14.68 -1.54
C LEU A 3 7.17 13.73 -2.73
N ARG A 4 6.19 14.04 -3.59
CA ARG A 4 5.77 13.19 -4.73
C ARG A 4 6.39 13.64 -6.05
N ASP A 5 6.75 14.92 -6.17
CA ASP A 5 7.44 15.43 -7.36
C ASP A 5 8.96 15.29 -7.17
N GLU A 6 9.65 14.67 -8.14
CA GLU A 6 11.11 14.45 -8.08
C GLU A 6 11.89 15.76 -7.92
N THR A 7 11.38 16.86 -8.49
CA THR A 7 12.00 18.19 -8.39
C THR A 7 11.97 18.75 -6.97
N CYS A 8 11.02 18.34 -6.12
CA CYS A 8 11.03 18.70 -4.70
C CYS A 8 12.24 18.09 -3.97
N GLY A 9 12.61 16.86 -4.32
CA GLY A 9 13.77 16.19 -3.73
C GLY A 9 15.08 16.84 -4.15
N ASP A 10 15.17 17.29 -5.39
CA ASP A 10 16.36 17.95 -5.93
C ASP A 10 16.56 19.34 -5.30
N ILE A 11 15.47 20.12 -5.12
CA ILE A 11 15.54 21.41 -4.41
C ILE A 11 16.06 21.24 -2.98
N VAL A 12 15.60 20.21 -2.27
CA VAL A 12 16.06 19.94 -0.90
C VAL A 12 17.54 19.55 -0.92
N LYS A 13 17.99 18.69 -1.85
CA LYS A 13 19.41 18.32 -1.97
C LYS A 13 20.28 19.53 -2.28
N ASP A 14 19.88 20.38 -3.20
CA ASP A 14 20.64 21.57 -3.61
C ASP A 14 20.80 22.55 -2.45
N VAL A 15 19.72 22.82 -1.70
CA VAL A 15 19.77 23.70 -0.52
C VAL A 15 20.58 23.07 0.62
N TRP A 16 20.50 21.76 0.82
CA TRP A 16 21.23 21.09 1.90
C TRP A 16 22.71 20.89 1.61
N ASN A 17 23.10 20.89 0.34
CA ASN A 17 24.50 20.91 -0.11
C ASN A 17 25.19 22.27 0.11
N TRP A 18 24.44 23.35 0.32
CA TRP A 18 25.03 24.63 0.74
C TRP A 18 25.55 24.55 2.19
N GLY A 19 26.68 25.21 2.42
CA GLY A 19 27.25 25.37 3.77
C GLY A 19 26.38 26.28 4.63
N GLY A 20 26.30 26.00 5.94
CA GLY A 20 25.51 26.81 6.88
C GLY A 20 25.01 26.01 8.08
N ASP A 21 24.43 26.73 9.04
CA ASP A 21 23.76 26.12 10.20
C ASP A 21 22.43 25.45 9.81
N ILE A 22 21.97 24.51 10.63
CA ILE A 22 20.75 23.74 10.40
C ILE A 22 19.51 24.64 10.27
N CYS A 23 19.38 25.68 11.10
CA CYS A 23 18.27 26.62 11.07
C CYS A 23 18.23 27.37 9.74
N SER A 24 19.37 27.85 9.26
CA SER A 24 19.50 28.50 7.96
C SER A 24 19.13 27.56 6.81
N LYS A 25 19.59 26.30 6.86
CA LYS A 25 19.23 25.29 5.85
C LYS A 25 17.72 25.01 5.81
N ILE A 26 17.08 24.88 6.97
CA ILE A 26 15.62 24.69 7.06
C ILE A 26 14.88 25.91 6.51
N ALA A 27 15.30 27.12 6.87
CA ALA A 27 14.69 28.37 6.38
C ALA A 27 14.79 28.48 4.86
N HIS A 28 15.97 28.26 4.28
CA HIS A 28 16.17 28.28 2.84
C HIS A 28 15.39 27.17 2.12
N THR A 29 15.30 25.98 2.71
CA THR A 29 14.52 24.87 2.13
C THR A 29 13.05 25.25 2.07
N SER A 30 12.52 25.82 3.16
CA SER A 30 11.13 26.29 3.25
C SER A 30 10.80 27.36 2.19
N ILE A 31 11.69 28.36 2.02
CA ILE A 31 11.49 29.43 1.03
C ILE A 31 11.49 28.87 -0.40
N ASN A 32 12.47 28.04 -0.74
CA ASN A 32 12.58 27.47 -2.08
C ASN A 32 11.42 26.53 -2.40
N LEU A 33 11.01 25.68 -1.46
CA LEU A 33 9.84 24.83 -1.62
C LEU A 33 8.55 25.63 -1.75
N SER A 34 8.42 26.74 -1.02
CA SER A 34 7.28 27.65 -1.13
C SER A 34 7.23 28.35 -2.49
N ALA A 35 8.38 28.77 -3.04
CA ALA A 35 8.46 29.37 -4.36
C ALA A 35 8.16 28.34 -5.47
N TRP A 36 8.74 27.15 -5.37
CA TRP A 36 8.53 26.05 -6.31
C TRP A 36 7.07 25.59 -6.32
N SER A 37 6.47 25.37 -5.14
CA SER A 37 5.07 24.95 -5.04
C SER A 37 4.13 26.01 -5.62
N ARG A 38 4.43 27.29 -5.42
CA ARG A 38 3.69 28.39 -6.04
C ARG A 38 3.89 28.47 -7.55
N ASN A 39 5.06 28.12 -8.08
CA ASN A 39 5.26 28.07 -9.53
C ASN A 39 4.52 26.89 -10.17
N LYS A 40 4.60 25.70 -9.55
CA LYS A 40 4.00 24.46 -10.06
C LYS A 40 2.48 24.39 -9.92
N PHE A 41 1.96 24.85 -8.78
CA PHE A 41 0.54 24.70 -8.43
C PHE A 41 -0.16 26.04 -8.23
N GLY A 42 0.60 27.15 -8.16
CA GLY A 42 0.03 28.45 -7.82
C GLY A 42 -0.88 28.98 -8.90
N ASP A 43 -0.72 28.60 -10.17
CA ASP A 43 -1.65 29.05 -11.21
C ASP A 43 -3.06 28.53 -10.96
N PHE A 44 -3.24 27.23 -10.68
CA PHE A 44 -4.55 26.65 -10.34
C PHE A 44 -5.12 27.22 -9.05
N ILE A 45 -4.29 27.28 -8.00
CA ILE A 45 -4.71 27.76 -6.67
C ILE A 45 -5.10 29.23 -6.73
N LYS A 46 -4.34 30.05 -7.47
CA LYS A 46 -4.62 31.46 -7.67
C LYS A 46 -5.88 31.65 -8.47
N GLU A 47 -6.04 30.94 -9.58
CA GLU A 47 -7.22 31.07 -10.44
C GLU A 47 -8.51 30.61 -9.72
N MET A 48 -8.45 29.53 -8.94
CA MET A 48 -9.57 29.11 -8.08
C MET A 48 -9.91 30.14 -7.01
N LYS A 49 -8.88 30.76 -6.40
CA LYS A 49 -9.08 31.81 -5.39
C LYS A 49 -9.71 33.05 -6.01
N ASP A 50 -9.26 33.45 -7.19
CA ASP A 50 -9.76 34.62 -7.93
C ASP A 50 -11.22 34.38 -8.37
N CYS A 51 -11.55 33.18 -8.89
CA CYS A 51 -12.93 32.80 -9.22
C CYS A 51 -13.84 32.86 -8.00
N ARG A 52 -13.40 32.28 -6.86
CA ARG A 52 -14.17 32.28 -5.60
C ARG A 52 -14.41 33.69 -5.08
N GLY A 53 -13.37 34.54 -5.06
CA GLY A 53 -13.50 35.92 -4.60
C GLY A 53 -14.43 36.74 -5.49
N THR A 54 -14.37 36.53 -6.81
CA THR A 54 -15.28 37.19 -7.75
C THR A 54 -16.73 36.74 -7.53
N MET A 55 -16.94 35.45 -7.30
CA MET A 55 -18.25 34.88 -7.02
C MET A 55 -18.84 35.43 -5.71
N GLU A 56 -18.05 35.50 -4.64
CA GLU A 56 -18.46 36.09 -3.35
C GLU A 56 -18.84 37.57 -3.48
N SER A 57 -18.10 38.35 -4.28
CA SER A 57 -18.45 39.75 -4.57
C SER A 57 -19.79 39.86 -5.30
N LEU A 58 -20.00 39.03 -6.33
CA LEU A 58 -21.23 39.05 -7.15
C LEU A 58 -22.46 38.55 -6.38
N MET A 59 -22.29 37.68 -5.38
CA MET A 59 -23.37 37.22 -4.51
C MET A 59 -23.87 38.32 -3.55
N GLY A 60 -23.05 39.34 -3.27
CA GLY A 60 -23.45 40.50 -2.46
C GLY A 60 -24.23 41.58 -3.24
N GLU A 61 -24.30 41.48 -4.57
CA GLU A 61 -24.97 42.44 -5.45
C GLU A 61 -26.43 42.07 -5.74
N SER A 62 -27.21 43.03 -6.25
CA SER A 62 -28.60 42.80 -6.66
C SER A 62 -28.65 41.80 -7.82
N GLN A 63 -29.19 40.61 -7.55
CA GLN A 63 -29.28 39.46 -8.47
C GLN A 63 -30.04 39.82 -9.76
N THR A 64 -29.29 40.33 -10.74
CA THR A 64 -29.76 40.64 -12.09
C THR A 64 -29.46 39.46 -13.00
N GLU A 65 -30.21 39.27 -14.08
CA GLU A 65 -29.99 38.17 -15.05
C GLU A 65 -28.53 38.08 -15.53
N GLU A 66 -27.87 39.24 -15.72
CA GLU A 66 -26.46 39.32 -16.10
C GLU A 66 -25.51 38.80 -15.00
N ILE A 67 -25.80 39.11 -13.73
CA ILE A 67 -25.00 38.65 -12.59
C ILE A 67 -25.19 37.14 -12.42
N ILE A 68 -26.42 36.64 -12.56
CA ILE A 68 -26.72 35.20 -12.51
C ILE A 68 -25.97 34.45 -13.62
N ALA A 69 -25.93 35.00 -14.84
CA ALA A 69 -25.17 34.43 -15.94
C ALA A 69 -23.65 34.42 -15.65
N LYS A 70 -23.09 35.49 -15.07
CA LYS A 70 -21.68 35.55 -14.64
C LYS A 70 -21.36 34.54 -13.55
N ILE A 71 -22.23 34.36 -12.55
CA ILE A 71 -22.07 33.35 -11.49
C ILE A 71 -22.05 31.94 -12.08
N ARG A 72 -22.95 31.63 -13.03
CA ARG A 72 -22.95 30.33 -13.72
C ARG A 72 -21.64 30.08 -14.48
N ALA A 73 -21.17 31.06 -15.25
CA ALA A 73 -19.91 30.94 -15.98
C ALA A 73 -18.70 30.75 -15.04
N LEU A 74 -18.69 31.40 -13.87
CA LEU A 74 -17.66 31.22 -12.85
C LEU A 74 -17.71 29.82 -12.23
N ASN A 75 -18.90 29.28 -11.96
CA ASN A 75 -19.05 27.89 -11.51
C ASN A 75 -18.53 26.90 -12.55
N ASP A 76 -18.91 27.05 -13.81
CA ASP A 76 -18.41 26.19 -14.89
C ASP A 76 -16.88 26.25 -15.00
N ARG A 77 -16.30 27.45 -14.78
CA ARG A 77 -14.84 27.63 -14.75
C ARG A 77 -14.20 26.93 -13.55
N MET A 78 -14.82 27.01 -12.37
CA MET A 78 -14.34 26.32 -11.17
C MET A 78 -14.37 24.79 -11.35
N ASP A 79 -15.46 24.24 -11.89
CA ASP A 79 -15.59 22.81 -12.16
C ASP A 79 -14.50 22.30 -13.12
N GLU A 80 -14.17 23.09 -14.14
CA GLU A 80 -13.08 22.77 -15.06
C GLU A 80 -11.70 22.80 -14.37
N LEU A 81 -11.45 23.79 -13.51
CA LEU A 81 -10.20 23.86 -12.76
C LEU A 81 -10.02 22.67 -11.81
N GLU A 82 -11.09 22.29 -11.11
CA GLU A 82 -11.11 21.11 -10.23
C GLU A 82 -10.88 19.81 -11.03
N ARG A 83 -11.49 19.66 -12.21
CA ARG A 83 -11.22 18.52 -13.10
C ARG A 83 -9.77 18.45 -13.54
N ARG A 84 -9.16 19.58 -13.90
CA ARG A 84 -7.74 19.63 -14.31
C ARG A 84 -6.83 19.25 -13.16
N GLU A 85 -7.11 19.73 -11.95
CA GLU A 85 -6.40 19.33 -10.74
C GLU A 85 -6.52 17.82 -10.50
N GLU A 86 -7.74 17.28 -10.54
CA GLU A 86 -7.97 15.85 -10.32
C GLU A 86 -7.25 14.98 -11.37
N ALA A 87 -7.30 15.37 -12.64
CA ALA A 87 -6.62 14.66 -13.72
C ALA A 87 -5.10 14.65 -13.52
N TYR A 88 -4.52 15.80 -13.13
CA TYR A 88 -3.11 15.90 -12.79
C TYR A 88 -2.75 14.95 -11.63
N TRP A 89 -3.54 14.95 -10.54
CA TRP A 89 -3.27 14.07 -9.40
C TRP A 89 -3.42 12.59 -9.71
N ARG A 90 -4.39 12.24 -10.56
CA ARG A 90 -4.58 10.88 -11.04
C ARG A 90 -3.38 10.41 -11.85
N GLN A 91 -2.84 11.26 -12.72
CA GLN A 91 -1.65 10.96 -13.51
C GLN A 91 -0.43 10.75 -12.60
N GLN A 92 -0.19 11.65 -11.65
CA GLN A 92 0.92 11.54 -10.69
C GLN A 92 0.82 10.26 -9.85
N SER A 93 -0.35 9.97 -9.29
CA SER A 93 -0.60 8.74 -8.51
C SER A 93 -0.31 7.47 -9.32
N ARG A 94 -0.69 7.44 -10.59
CA ARG A 94 -0.43 6.29 -11.48
C ARG A 94 1.07 6.12 -11.76
N GLN A 95 1.80 7.21 -12.01
CA GLN A 95 3.25 7.16 -12.21
C GLN A 95 3.96 6.62 -10.95
N ASP A 96 3.56 7.09 -9.78
CA ASP A 96 4.06 6.60 -8.50
C ASP A 96 3.77 5.12 -8.28
N TRP A 97 2.54 4.68 -8.56
CA TRP A 97 2.15 3.28 -8.46
C TRP A 97 3.01 2.39 -9.36
N LEU A 98 3.25 2.82 -10.61
CA LEU A 98 4.12 2.06 -11.53
C LEU A 98 5.55 1.98 -10.99
N LYS A 99 6.11 3.10 -10.54
CA LYS A 99 7.48 3.18 -10.00
C LYS A 99 7.68 2.36 -8.72
N ASN A 100 6.67 2.33 -7.85
CA ASN A 100 6.73 1.61 -6.57
C ASN A 100 6.22 0.17 -6.68
N GLY A 101 5.39 -0.15 -7.68
CA GLY A 101 4.83 -1.47 -7.91
C GLY A 101 5.92 -2.53 -8.13
N GLU A 102 6.95 -2.23 -8.91
CA GLU A 102 8.09 -3.13 -9.11
C GLU A 102 8.84 -3.46 -7.81
N LYS A 103 8.97 -2.46 -6.93
CA LYS A 103 9.63 -2.61 -5.61
C LYS A 103 8.78 -3.45 -4.67
N ILE A 104 7.46 -3.28 -4.69
CA ILE A 104 6.50 -4.06 -3.92
C ILE A 104 6.52 -5.52 -4.37
N THR A 105 6.48 -5.77 -5.68
CA THR A 105 6.57 -7.12 -6.27
C THR A 105 7.87 -7.81 -5.87
N THR A 106 9.00 -7.12 -5.97
CA THR A 106 10.31 -7.64 -5.54
C THR A 106 10.33 -7.98 -4.05
N PHE A 107 9.76 -7.12 -3.20
CA PHE A 107 9.64 -7.39 -1.77
C PHE A 107 8.81 -8.65 -1.49
N PHE A 108 7.64 -8.80 -2.12
CA PHE A 108 6.78 -9.96 -1.93
C PHE A 108 7.41 -11.26 -2.45
N HIS A 109 8.09 -11.22 -3.61
CA HIS A 109 8.84 -12.37 -4.11
C HIS A 109 9.98 -12.75 -3.19
N THR A 110 10.72 -11.75 -2.68
CA THR A 110 11.82 -11.98 -1.72
C THR A 110 11.29 -12.60 -0.43
N LYS A 111 10.20 -12.07 0.12
CA LYS A 111 9.56 -12.62 1.33
C LYS A 111 9.03 -14.04 1.13
N SER A 112 8.42 -14.30 -0.02
CA SER A 112 7.94 -15.64 -0.38
C SER A 112 9.09 -16.63 -0.54
N SER A 113 10.19 -16.21 -1.17
CA SER A 113 11.41 -17.02 -1.31
C SER A 113 12.08 -17.30 0.04
N GLN A 114 12.18 -16.30 0.92
CA GLN A 114 12.68 -16.51 2.29
C GLN A 114 11.82 -17.50 3.08
N ARG A 115 10.49 -17.40 2.98
CA ARG A 115 9.58 -18.36 3.62
C ARG A 115 9.74 -19.76 3.03
N LYS A 116 9.85 -19.87 1.70
CA LYS A 116 10.12 -21.16 1.02
C LYS A 116 11.42 -21.78 1.52
N SER A 117 12.50 -20.99 1.57
CA SER A 117 13.82 -21.45 2.05
C SER A 117 13.79 -21.88 3.53
N ARG A 118 13.15 -21.09 4.40
CA ARG A 118 13.05 -21.42 5.83
C ARG A 118 12.21 -22.67 6.10
N ASN A 119 11.15 -22.87 5.31
CA ASN A 119 10.24 -24.00 5.47
C ASN A 119 10.65 -25.22 4.63
N HIS A 120 11.75 -25.14 3.89
CA HIS A 120 12.23 -26.26 3.09
C HIS A 120 12.86 -27.32 3.99
N ILE A 121 12.24 -28.51 4.00
CA ILE A 121 12.71 -29.66 4.75
C ILE A 121 13.82 -30.31 3.94
N LYS A 122 15.06 -30.18 4.42
CA LYS A 122 16.26 -30.70 3.71
C LYS A 122 16.51 -32.18 3.95
N LEU A 123 16.12 -32.69 5.11
CA LEU A 123 16.31 -34.08 5.47
C LEU A 123 15.20 -34.52 6.42
N VAL A 124 14.80 -35.78 6.29
CA VAL A 124 13.92 -36.47 7.23
C VAL A 124 14.59 -37.76 7.66
N ARG A 125 14.44 -38.11 8.94
CA ARG A 125 14.93 -39.37 9.50
C ARG A 125 13.75 -40.22 9.94
N ASP A 126 13.71 -41.47 9.50
CA ASP A 126 12.67 -42.41 9.90
C ASP A 126 12.95 -43.04 11.30
N ALA A 127 11.99 -43.82 11.79
CA ALA A 127 12.12 -44.53 13.07
C ALA A 127 13.18 -45.65 13.05
N ALA A 128 13.55 -46.16 11.88
CA ALA A 128 14.62 -47.14 11.69
C ALA A 128 16.01 -46.49 11.64
N GLY A 129 16.07 -45.17 11.62
CA GLY A 129 17.29 -44.37 11.62
C GLY A 129 17.83 -44.02 10.23
N ASN A 130 17.14 -44.39 9.14
CA ASN A 130 17.49 -44.03 7.77
C ASN A 130 17.24 -42.55 7.51
N VAL A 131 18.08 -41.95 6.66
CA VAL A 131 18.02 -40.52 6.34
C VAL A 131 17.67 -40.34 4.88
N PHE A 132 16.63 -39.55 4.62
CA PHE A 132 16.14 -39.21 3.29
C PHE A 132 16.40 -37.74 3.01
N CYS A 133 16.96 -37.44 1.85
CA CYS A 133 17.35 -36.09 1.43
C CYS A 133 16.68 -35.66 0.11
N ASP A 134 16.06 -36.59 -0.61
CA ASP A 134 15.35 -36.31 -1.85
C ASP A 134 13.90 -35.90 -1.55
N GLU A 135 13.36 -34.94 -2.31
CA GLU A 135 12.03 -34.37 -2.06
C GLU A 135 10.90 -35.38 -2.29
N GLU A 136 11.05 -36.28 -3.26
CA GLU A 136 10.08 -37.36 -3.52
C GLU A 136 10.10 -38.39 -2.38
N GLN A 137 11.30 -38.78 -1.93
CA GLN A 137 11.47 -39.71 -0.81
C GLN A 137 10.96 -39.13 0.52
N ILE A 138 11.23 -37.86 0.78
CA ILE A 138 10.72 -37.16 1.97
C ILE A 138 9.19 -37.13 1.94
N SER A 139 8.58 -36.83 0.78
CA SER A 139 7.13 -36.85 0.60
C SER A 139 6.54 -38.24 0.88
N GLU A 140 7.14 -39.30 0.34
CA GLU A 140 6.69 -40.68 0.55
C GLU A 140 6.74 -41.08 2.03
N VAL A 141 7.83 -40.74 2.74
CA VAL A 141 7.96 -41.00 4.19
C VAL A 141 6.91 -40.27 5.00
N PHE A 142 6.59 -39.01 4.66
CA PHE A 142 5.50 -38.28 5.33
C PHE A 142 4.15 -38.93 5.07
N VAL A 143 3.86 -39.31 3.82
CA VAL A 143 2.60 -39.98 3.45
C VAL A 143 2.47 -41.28 4.24
N GLN A 144 3.49 -42.14 4.23
CA GLN A 144 3.47 -43.40 4.95
C GLN A 144 3.35 -43.21 6.47
N HIS A 145 4.08 -42.26 7.04
CA HIS A 145 4.01 -41.96 8.47
C HIS A 145 2.61 -41.53 8.90
N PHE A 146 1.97 -40.63 8.15
CA PHE A 146 0.61 -40.18 8.47
C PHE A 146 -0.44 -41.24 8.13
N ASP A 147 -0.25 -42.03 7.07
CA ASP A 147 -1.13 -43.14 6.75
C ASP A 147 -1.12 -44.20 7.87
N ASP A 148 0.06 -44.55 8.40
CA ASP A 148 0.20 -45.42 9.57
C ASP A 148 -0.34 -44.80 10.86
N LEU A 149 -0.18 -43.48 11.04
CA LEU A 149 -0.69 -42.76 12.22
C LEU A 149 -2.22 -42.75 12.27
N PHE A 150 -2.87 -42.61 11.11
CA PHE A 150 -4.32 -42.53 10.98
C PHE A 150 -4.98 -43.89 10.67
N SER A 151 -4.20 -44.87 10.21
CA SER A 151 -4.60 -46.27 10.10
C SER A 151 -4.26 -46.97 11.41
N SER A 152 -5.08 -46.73 12.44
CA SER A 152 -4.92 -47.41 13.73
C SER A 152 -4.83 -48.93 13.51
N ARG A 153 -3.78 -49.55 14.07
CA ARG A 153 -3.85 -50.97 14.42
C ARG A 153 -5.10 -51.13 15.28
N GLY A 154 -6.08 -51.85 14.77
CA GLY A 154 -7.40 -52.08 15.37
C GLY A 154 -7.34 -52.76 16.74
N GLN A 155 -6.90 -52.00 17.74
CA GLN A 155 -7.13 -52.25 19.16
C GLN A 155 -7.93 -51.06 19.67
N CYS A 156 -9.13 -50.90 19.13
CA CYS A 156 -10.21 -50.42 19.98
C CYS A 156 -10.52 -51.59 20.92
N GLU A 157 -10.14 -51.48 22.20
CA GLU A 157 -10.71 -52.31 23.27
C GLU A 157 -12.21 -51.98 23.39
N MET A 158 -12.99 -52.40 22.39
CA MET A 158 -14.45 -52.24 22.38
C MET A 158 -15.11 -53.14 23.42
N GLU A 159 -14.49 -54.27 23.80
CA GLU A 159 -14.98 -55.16 24.86
C GLU A 159 -15.10 -54.43 26.22
N GLU A 160 -14.11 -53.62 26.61
CA GLU A 160 -14.12 -52.92 27.91
C GLU A 160 -15.19 -51.81 27.95
N VAL A 161 -15.53 -51.24 26.78
CA VAL A 161 -16.58 -50.23 26.63
C VAL A 161 -17.97 -50.88 26.66
N ILE A 162 -18.15 -52.06 26.07
CA ILE A 162 -19.44 -52.77 26.06
C ILE A 162 -19.78 -53.31 27.45
N GLU A 163 -18.81 -53.84 28.21
CA GLU A 163 -19.05 -54.36 29.57
C GLU A 163 -19.53 -53.26 30.53
N LYS A 164 -18.99 -52.04 30.40
CA LYS A 164 -19.46 -50.89 31.20
C LYS A 164 -20.85 -50.40 30.83
N VAL A 165 -21.26 -50.54 29.57
CA VAL A 165 -22.61 -50.14 29.13
C VAL A 165 -23.66 -51.12 29.64
N ASP A 166 -23.40 -52.43 29.64
CA ASP A 166 -24.37 -53.42 30.12
C ASP A 166 -24.57 -53.37 31.65
N SER A 167 -23.52 -53.10 32.44
CA SER A 167 -23.67 -52.92 33.90
C SER A 167 -24.40 -51.65 34.32
N ALA A 168 -24.59 -50.69 33.41
CA ALA A 168 -25.32 -49.45 33.68
C ALA A 168 -26.80 -49.53 33.31
N ILE A 169 -27.23 -50.60 32.63
CA ILE A 169 -28.60 -50.80 32.14
C ILE A 169 -29.35 -51.92 32.91
N SER A 170 -28.68 -52.67 33.81
CA SER A 170 -29.33 -53.52 34.82
C SER A 170 -29.39 -52.85 36.19
#